data_AF-A0A1Q5NEZ9-F1
#
_entry.id   AF-A0A1Q5NEZ9-F1
#
_cell.length_a   1.000
_cell.length_b   1.000
_cell.length_c   1.000
_cell.angle_alpha   90.00
_cell.angle_beta   90.00
_cell.angle_gamma   90.00
#
_symmetry.space_group_name_H-M   'P 1'
#
loop_
_entity.id
_entity.type
_entity.pdbx_description
1 polymer ?
#
loop_
_entity_poly.entity_id
_entity_poly.type
_entity_poly.pdbx_seq_one_letter_code
_entity_poly.pdbx_strand_id
1 'polypeptide(L)'
;MTHKGRIFFAAALATMGLGLTACNDGDDSASAQDSPSASAPASADPAASDSAAADPSSPSADPGDDGGAPAGGDTTAPGTKLKVGEKAVLPFKYGTDKKGTIAVTVTAIEKGAEADMAGFGAKAKGMTPYYIRMKVENVGGTDLSYASLRLRGELADGGPTGIVLIGDLPGKCDSESAPSEFTTKGASYETCSLSATKTTPIAAASFDEGDAYSDSPVLWTS
;
A
#
# COMPACT_ATOMS: atom_id res chain seq x y z
N MET A 1 8.95 49.48 24.06
CA MET A 1 8.19 50.05 25.20
C MET A 1 7.16 49.04 25.64
N THR A 2 6.97 48.95 26.96
CA THR A 2 6.61 47.76 27.72
C THR A 2 5.23 47.93 28.36
N HIS A 3 4.45 46.84 28.42
CA HIS A 3 3.35 46.47 29.34
C HIS A 3 2.13 47.39 29.62
N LYS A 4 0.92 46.78 29.54
CA LYS A 4 -0.03 46.44 30.66
C LYS A 4 -1.40 46.06 30.04
N GLY A 5 -1.99 44.89 30.30
CA GLY A 5 -2.65 44.41 31.53
C GLY A 5 -4.19 44.46 31.31
N ARG A 6 -5.07 43.53 31.69
CA ARG A 6 -5.11 42.53 32.78
C ARG A 6 -6.12 41.42 32.41
N ILE A 7 -5.79 40.17 32.74
CA ILE A 7 -6.71 39.01 32.73
C ILE A 7 -7.10 38.77 34.19
N PHE A 8 -8.40 38.65 34.47
CA PHE A 8 -8.92 38.22 35.76
C PHE A 8 -9.32 36.74 35.68
N PHE A 9 -8.79 35.98 36.64
CA PHE A 9 -9.05 34.58 36.93
C PHE A 9 -10.45 34.35 37.50
N ALA A 10 -11.03 33.18 37.19
CA ALA A 10 -11.91 32.47 38.11
C ALA A 10 -11.60 30.96 38.01
N ALA A 11 -11.02 30.45 39.09
CA ALA A 11 -10.70 29.03 39.29
C ALA A 11 -11.93 28.30 39.84
N ALA A 12 -12.19 27.09 39.33
CA ALA A 12 -13.07 26.12 39.97
C ALA A 12 -12.25 24.84 40.21
N LEU A 13 -11.97 24.59 41.49
CA LEU A 13 -11.35 23.38 42.01
C LEU A 13 -12.40 22.26 42.01
N ALA A 14 -12.11 21.13 41.35
CA ALA A 14 -12.81 19.87 41.57
C ALA A 14 -11.78 18.82 41.99
N THR A 15 -11.73 18.56 43.30
CA THR A 15 -10.97 17.47 43.92
C THR A 15 -11.76 16.17 43.81
N MET A 16 -11.22 15.18 43.13
CA MET A 16 -11.59 13.77 43.31
C MET A 16 -10.31 13.00 43.67
N GLY A 17 -10.28 12.46 44.88
CA GLY A 17 -9.30 11.47 45.32
C GLY A 17 -10.01 10.15 45.58
N LEU A 18 -9.35 9.05 45.19
CA LEU A 18 -9.50 7.62 45.54
C LEU A 18 -8.54 6.91 44.56
N GLY A 19 -7.56 6.08 44.87
CA GLY A 19 -7.01 5.46 46.07
C GLY A 19 -6.10 4.35 45.53
N LEU A 20 -4.79 4.57 45.45
CA LEU A 20 -3.82 3.58 44.95
C LEU A 20 -3.27 2.79 46.13
N THR A 21 -3.74 1.56 46.30
CA THR A 21 -3.15 0.59 47.20
C THR A 21 -1.83 0.09 46.64
N ALA A 22 -0.81 0.16 47.48
CA ALA A 22 0.53 -0.34 47.26
C ALA A 22 0.57 -1.84 46.99
N CYS A 23 1.40 -2.25 46.02
CA CYS A 23 2.12 -3.51 46.10
C CYS A 23 3.61 -3.18 46.21
N ASN A 24 4.13 -3.61 47.34
CA ASN A 24 5.46 -3.44 47.90
C ASN A 24 6.41 -4.53 47.37
N ASP A 25 7.64 -4.08 47.15
CA ASP A 25 8.96 -4.71 47.19
C ASP A 25 9.19 -6.17 46.74
N GLY A 26 10.28 -6.27 45.97
CA GLY A 26 11.14 -7.45 45.85
C GLY A 26 12.48 -7.05 45.23
N ASP A 27 13.38 -6.48 46.05
CA ASP A 27 14.83 -6.55 45.84
C ASP A 27 15.25 -8.03 45.69
N ASP A 28 16.18 -8.34 44.78
CA ASP A 28 17.58 -8.60 45.14
C ASP A 28 18.38 -9.27 44.02
N SER A 29 19.67 -8.92 43.98
CA SER A 29 20.82 -9.70 43.50
C SER A 29 20.98 -9.91 41.97
N ALA A 30 21.87 -9.17 41.29
CA ALA A 30 23.34 -9.16 41.34
C ALA A 30 24.04 -10.27 40.53
N SER A 31 25.12 -9.84 39.85
CA SER A 31 26.23 -10.64 39.30
C SER A 31 25.97 -11.24 37.92
N ALA A 32 26.90 -11.33 36.98
CA ALA A 32 28.23 -10.77 36.78
C ALA A 32 28.62 -11.12 35.33
N GLN A 33 29.68 -10.47 34.86
CA GLN A 33 30.46 -10.81 33.67
C GLN A 33 30.68 -12.34 33.51
N ASP A 34 30.67 -12.82 32.27
CA ASP A 34 31.86 -13.46 31.69
C ASP A 34 31.76 -13.60 30.17
N SER A 35 32.72 -13.01 29.46
CA SER A 35 33.30 -13.54 28.23
C SER A 35 34.79 -13.62 28.55
N PRO A 36 35.50 -14.69 28.15
CA PRO A 36 36.18 -14.63 26.85
C PRO A 36 36.48 -15.98 26.16
N SER A 37 37.09 -15.83 24.98
CA SER A 37 38.01 -16.75 24.27
C SER A 37 37.44 -17.99 23.58
N ALA A 38 37.40 -18.03 22.25
CA ALA A 38 38.50 -18.18 21.29
C ALA A 38 38.91 -19.64 21.03
N SER A 39 38.74 -20.10 19.79
CA SER A 39 39.78 -20.80 19.01
C SER A 39 39.37 -20.91 17.54
N ALA A 40 40.38 -20.74 16.70
CA ALA A 40 40.34 -20.50 15.27
C ALA A 40 40.45 -21.83 14.46
N PRO A 41 40.61 -21.79 13.11
CA PRO A 41 40.11 -22.80 12.17
C PRO A 41 41.09 -23.94 11.88
N ALA A 42 40.60 -24.97 11.20
CA ALA A 42 41.44 -25.93 10.47
C ALA A 42 41.09 -25.89 8.97
N SER A 43 42.06 -25.46 8.17
CA SER A 43 42.13 -25.60 6.71
C SER A 43 42.43 -27.04 6.33
N ALA A 44 41.92 -27.50 5.17
CA ALA A 44 42.75 -27.99 4.06
C ALA A 44 41.89 -28.44 2.87
N ASP A 45 42.11 -27.75 1.74
CA ASP A 45 41.89 -28.18 0.36
C ASP A 45 42.73 -29.45 0.05
N PRO A 46 42.42 -30.27 -0.97
CA PRO A 46 42.95 -29.91 -2.28
C PRO A 46 42.13 -30.33 -3.53
N ALA A 47 42.46 -29.62 -4.60
CA ALA A 47 42.75 -30.09 -5.96
C ALA A 47 41.63 -30.07 -7.02
N ALA A 48 41.77 -29.04 -7.84
CA ALA A 48 41.46 -28.91 -9.27
C ALA A 48 41.29 -30.21 -10.08
N SER A 49 40.31 -30.18 -10.99
CA SER A 49 40.45 -30.77 -12.32
C SER A 49 39.77 -29.86 -13.34
N ASP A 50 40.64 -29.33 -14.20
CA ASP A 50 40.37 -28.58 -15.41
C ASP A 50 39.86 -29.53 -16.49
N SER A 51 38.77 -29.18 -17.19
CA SER A 51 38.46 -29.72 -18.51
C SER A 51 37.54 -28.76 -19.26
N ALA A 52 38.16 -28.04 -20.17
CA ALA A 52 37.56 -27.19 -21.17
C ALA A 52 36.80 -27.96 -22.28
N ALA A 53 36.09 -27.17 -23.10
CA ALA A 53 35.43 -27.47 -24.38
C ALA A 53 33.92 -27.79 -24.27
N ALA A 54 33.00 -27.21 -25.05
CA ALA A 54 33.08 -26.22 -26.12
C ALA A 54 31.68 -25.59 -26.32
N ASP A 55 31.67 -24.36 -26.83
CA ASP A 55 30.52 -23.71 -27.48
C ASP A 55 29.88 -24.61 -28.54
N PRO A 56 28.56 -24.47 -28.76
CA PRO A 56 28.18 -23.91 -30.05
C PRO A 56 27.13 -22.80 -29.94
N SER A 57 27.49 -21.67 -30.54
CA SER A 57 26.55 -20.64 -31.00
C SER A 57 25.74 -21.13 -32.20
N SER A 58 24.40 -21.12 -32.12
CA SER A 58 23.55 -20.53 -33.17
C SER A 58 22.05 -20.48 -32.82
N PRO A 59 21.29 -19.54 -33.43
CA PRO A 59 20.05 -18.98 -32.89
C PRO A 59 18.78 -19.50 -33.58
N SER A 60 17.66 -19.44 -32.87
CA SER A 60 16.26 -19.40 -33.36
C SER A 60 15.37 -19.82 -32.20
N ALA A 61 14.18 -19.32 -31.97
CA ALA A 61 13.42 -18.16 -32.42
C ALA A 61 12.34 -18.05 -31.32
N ASP A 62 11.88 -16.83 -31.11
CA ASP A 62 10.74 -16.49 -30.25
C ASP A 62 9.51 -17.37 -30.56
N PRO A 63 8.78 -17.81 -29.53
CA PRO A 63 7.34 -17.74 -29.62
C PRO A 63 6.79 -16.97 -28.42
N GLY A 64 6.35 -15.75 -28.70
CA GLY A 64 4.99 -15.30 -28.53
C GLY A 64 4.51 -15.29 -27.10
N ASP A 65 4.32 -14.07 -26.59
CA ASP A 65 3.12 -13.68 -25.86
C ASP A 65 2.53 -14.77 -24.96
N ASP A 66 3.18 -14.99 -23.82
CA ASP A 66 2.49 -15.51 -22.65
C ASP A 66 2.40 -14.37 -21.65
N GLY A 67 1.22 -13.76 -21.56
CA GLY A 67 0.76 -12.98 -20.42
C GLY A 67 0.67 -13.85 -19.17
N GLY A 68 1.81 -14.44 -18.79
CA GLY A 68 2.01 -15.25 -17.61
C GLY A 68 1.90 -14.36 -16.39
N ALA A 69 0.68 -14.23 -15.89
CA ALA A 69 0.43 -13.79 -14.52
C ALA A 69 1.42 -14.52 -13.59
N PRO A 70 2.21 -13.83 -12.75
CA PRO A 70 3.00 -14.53 -11.74
C PRO A 70 2.04 -15.34 -10.87
N ALA A 71 2.13 -16.67 -11.00
CA ALA A 71 1.54 -17.61 -10.07
C ALA A 71 2.12 -17.30 -8.70
N GLY A 72 1.26 -17.17 -7.68
CA GLY A 72 1.60 -16.66 -6.34
C GLY A 72 3.02 -17.00 -5.90
N GLY A 73 3.88 -15.98 -5.95
CA GLY A 73 5.32 -16.06 -5.78
C GLY A 73 5.85 -14.64 -5.90
N ASP A 74 6.33 -14.14 -4.77
CA ASP A 74 6.86 -12.80 -4.52
C ASP A 74 5.89 -11.61 -4.67
N THR A 75 5.78 -10.87 -3.58
CA THR A 75 5.12 -9.58 -3.51
C THR A 75 5.81 -8.58 -4.45
N THR A 76 5.04 -7.79 -5.19
CA THR A 76 5.55 -6.70 -6.03
C THR A 76 6.30 -5.70 -5.16
N ALA A 77 7.57 -5.44 -5.49
CA ALA A 77 8.42 -4.58 -4.69
C ALA A 77 7.89 -3.13 -4.63
N PRO A 78 8.06 -2.42 -3.50
CA PRO A 78 7.83 -0.97 -3.42
C PRO A 78 8.59 -0.21 -4.53
N GLY A 79 7.98 0.84 -5.06
CA GLY A 79 8.54 1.68 -6.12
C GLY A 79 8.43 1.08 -7.53
N THR A 80 7.85 -0.12 -7.67
CA THR A 80 7.65 -0.74 -8.98
C THR A 80 6.72 0.11 -9.84
N LYS A 81 7.12 0.33 -11.09
CA LYS A 81 6.31 0.99 -12.12
C LYS A 81 5.80 -0.05 -13.09
N LEU A 82 4.49 -0.10 -13.21
CA LEU A 82 3.72 -1.01 -14.04
C LEU A 82 2.96 -0.21 -15.09
N LYS A 83 2.66 -0.85 -16.23
CA LYS A 83 1.70 -0.30 -17.18
C LYS A 83 0.27 -0.61 -16.74
N VAL A 84 -0.68 0.24 -17.10
CA VAL A 84 -2.11 -0.13 -17.02
C VAL A 84 -2.32 -1.46 -17.77
N GLY A 85 -3.01 -2.40 -17.11
CA GLY A 85 -3.20 -3.78 -17.54
C GLY A 85 -2.26 -4.78 -16.88
N GLU A 86 -1.15 -4.35 -16.28
CA GLU A 86 -0.22 -5.24 -15.58
C GLU A 86 -0.69 -5.53 -14.15
N LYS A 87 -0.37 -6.74 -13.68
CA LYS A 87 -0.79 -7.27 -12.37
C LYS A 87 0.30 -7.05 -11.32
N ALA A 88 -0.05 -6.43 -10.19
CA ALA A 88 0.78 -6.42 -8.98
C ALA A 88 0.25 -7.40 -7.93
N VAL A 89 1.11 -8.05 -7.18
CA VAL A 89 0.77 -8.87 -6.01
C VAL A 89 1.17 -8.09 -4.76
N LEU A 90 0.21 -7.73 -3.92
CA LEU A 90 0.39 -6.76 -2.84
C LEU A 90 -0.06 -7.32 -1.49
N PRO A 91 0.66 -7.00 -0.40
CA PRO A 91 0.15 -7.25 0.94
C PRO A 91 -0.99 -6.27 1.19
N PHE A 92 -2.07 -6.75 1.76
CA PHE A 92 -3.26 -5.93 1.98
C PHE A 92 -3.79 -6.13 3.38
N LYS A 93 -4.11 -5.02 4.04
CA LYS A 93 -4.69 -5.00 5.37
C LYS A 93 -5.97 -4.18 5.34
N TYR A 94 -7.03 -4.73 5.88
CA TYR A 94 -8.30 -4.04 6.05
C TYR A 94 -8.78 -4.13 7.49
N GLY A 95 -9.16 -2.98 8.07
CA GLY A 95 -9.47 -2.90 9.49
C GLY A 95 -8.29 -3.30 10.39
N THR A 96 -8.60 -3.83 11.57
CA THR A 96 -7.58 -4.25 12.55
C THR A 96 -6.99 -5.63 12.23
N ASP A 97 -7.83 -6.56 11.77
CA ASP A 97 -7.53 -7.99 11.85
C ASP A 97 -7.40 -8.69 10.50
N LYS A 98 -7.96 -8.12 9.41
CA LYS A 98 -7.87 -8.76 8.09
C LYS A 98 -6.54 -8.40 7.45
N LYS A 99 -5.69 -9.40 7.22
CA LYS A 99 -4.40 -9.28 6.53
C LYS A 99 -4.25 -10.42 5.54
N GLY A 100 -3.93 -10.11 4.29
CA GLY A 100 -3.76 -11.12 3.26
C GLY A 100 -2.93 -10.59 2.10
N THR A 101 -3.00 -11.31 1.00
CA THR A 101 -2.33 -10.93 -0.25
C THR A 101 -3.37 -10.88 -1.35
N ILE A 102 -3.41 -9.76 -2.05
CA ILE A 102 -4.28 -9.55 -3.21
C ILE A 102 -3.42 -9.36 -4.46
N ALA A 103 -3.97 -9.69 -5.61
CA ALA A 103 -3.47 -9.18 -6.87
C ALA A 103 -4.36 -8.04 -7.34
N VAL A 104 -3.75 -6.95 -7.79
CA VAL A 104 -4.44 -5.77 -8.32
C VAL A 104 -4.00 -5.58 -9.77
N THR A 105 -4.97 -5.33 -10.65
CA THR A 105 -4.73 -4.95 -12.04
C THR A 105 -5.53 -3.70 -12.32
N VAL A 106 -4.86 -2.58 -12.51
CA VAL A 106 -5.51 -1.35 -12.97
C VAL A 106 -5.83 -1.53 -14.44
N THR A 107 -7.11 -1.54 -14.79
CA THR A 107 -7.58 -1.81 -16.16
C THR A 107 -7.75 -0.53 -16.98
N ALA A 108 -8.02 0.61 -16.32
CA ALA A 108 -8.11 1.90 -16.97
C ALA A 108 -7.90 3.05 -15.98
N ILE A 109 -7.35 4.17 -16.49
CA ILE A 109 -7.32 5.48 -15.82
C ILE A 109 -7.99 6.47 -16.77
N GLU A 110 -9.26 6.78 -16.53
CA GLU A 110 -10.08 7.54 -17.46
C GLU A 110 -10.39 8.94 -16.94
N LYS A 111 -10.20 9.95 -17.79
CA LYS A 111 -10.61 11.32 -17.47
C LYS A 111 -12.13 11.44 -17.59
N GLY A 112 -12.79 11.82 -16.51
CA GLY A 112 -14.21 12.13 -16.47
C GLY A 112 -14.51 13.60 -16.84
N ALA A 113 -15.80 13.95 -16.87
CA ALA A 113 -16.22 15.32 -17.13
C ALA A 113 -16.28 16.13 -15.83
N GLU A 114 -15.95 17.42 -15.87
CA GLU A 114 -16.10 18.31 -14.71
C GLU A 114 -17.57 18.33 -14.20
N ALA A 115 -18.54 18.18 -15.09
CA ALA A 115 -19.95 18.11 -14.74
C ALA A 115 -20.27 16.95 -13.77
N ASP A 116 -19.48 15.88 -13.78
CA ASP A 116 -19.64 14.74 -12.88
C ASP A 116 -19.31 15.13 -11.43
N MET A 117 -18.57 16.21 -11.21
CA MET A 117 -18.26 16.73 -9.87
C MET A 117 -19.42 17.48 -9.20
N ALA A 118 -20.54 17.72 -9.90
CA ALA A 118 -21.65 18.53 -9.39
C ALA A 118 -22.22 18.01 -8.05
N GLY A 119 -22.24 16.69 -7.85
CA GLY A 119 -22.72 16.04 -6.63
C GLY A 119 -21.84 16.26 -5.39
N PHE A 120 -20.58 16.66 -5.57
CA PHE A 120 -19.61 16.87 -4.48
C PHE A 120 -19.62 18.30 -3.91
N GLY A 121 -20.55 19.14 -4.39
CA GLY A 121 -20.77 20.50 -3.89
C GLY A 121 -19.75 21.52 -4.40
N ALA A 122 -19.87 22.76 -3.90
CA ALA A 122 -19.16 23.91 -4.47
C ALA A 122 -17.62 23.80 -4.44
N LYS A 123 -17.04 23.05 -3.49
CA LYS A 123 -15.58 22.86 -3.39
C LYS A 123 -15.02 22.07 -4.57
N ALA A 124 -15.83 21.19 -5.14
CA ALA A 124 -15.47 20.34 -6.27
C ALA A 124 -15.60 21.02 -7.63
N LYS A 125 -16.14 22.24 -7.68
CA LYS A 125 -16.21 23.04 -8.90
C LYS A 125 -14.81 23.27 -9.48
N GLY A 126 -14.66 23.16 -10.80
CA GLY A 126 -13.37 23.25 -11.49
C GLY A 126 -12.46 22.03 -11.31
N MET A 127 -12.92 20.97 -10.63
CA MET A 127 -12.17 19.72 -10.55
C MET A 127 -12.51 18.83 -11.74
N THR A 128 -11.49 18.16 -12.27
CA THR A 128 -11.66 17.07 -13.22
C THR A 128 -11.55 15.74 -12.47
N PRO A 129 -12.58 14.87 -12.51
CA PRO A 129 -12.49 13.52 -11.95
C PRO A 129 -11.70 12.59 -12.87
N TYR A 130 -11.07 11.58 -12.27
CA TYR A 130 -10.50 10.44 -12.95
C TYR A 130 -11.03 9.15 -12.33
N TYR A 131 -11.39 8.21 -13.19
CA TYR A 131 -11.92 6.89 -12.83
C TYR A 131 -10.79 5.88 -12.96
N ILE A 132 -10.31 5.37 -11.83
CA ILE A 132 -9.28 4.35 -11.78
C ILE A 132 -9.98 3.02 -11.61
N ARG A 133 -10.16 2.30 -12.72
CA ARG A 133 -10.80 0.99 -12.73
C ARG A 133 -9.79 -0.09 -12.42
N MET A 134 -10.17 -1.07 -11.61
CA MET A 134 -9.30 -2.16 -11.26
C MET A 134 -10.05 -3.47 -11.06
N LYS A 135 -9.35 -4.56 -11.38
CA LYS A 135 -9.71 -5.91 -10.94
C LYS A 135 -8.86 -6.25 -9.71
N VAL A 136 -9.50 -6.83 -8.71
CA VAL A 136 -8.86 -7.30 -7.48
C VAL A 136 -9.10 -8.78 -7.32
N GLU A 137 -8.05 -9.55 -7.08
CA GLU A 137 -8.09 -11.00 -6.87
C GLU A 137 -7.49 -11.36 -5.51
N ASN A 138 -8.14 -12.26 -4.78
CA ASN A 138 -7.60 -12.82 -3.55
C ASN A 138 -6.61 -13.92 -3.92
N VAL A 139 -5.31 -13.65 -3.83
CA VAL A 139 -4.28 -14.65 -4.17
C VAL A 139 -3.71 -15.35 -2.94
N GLY A 140 -3.90 -14.78 -1.76
CA GLY A 140 -3.47 -15.33 -0.47
C GLY A 140 -4.45 -16.33 0.16
N GLY A 141 -5.73 -16.27 -0.21
CA GLY A 141 -6.78 -17.15 0.31
C GLY A 141 -7.30 -16.80 1.71
N THR A 142 -6.90 -15.66 2.28
CA THR A 142 -7.46 -15.15 3.54
C THR A 142 -8.90 -14.66 3.33
N ASP A 143 -9.74 -14.73 4.35
CA ASP A 143 -11.03 -14.02 4.34
C ASP A 143 -10.84 -12.50 4.28
N LEU A 144 -11.14 -11.93 3.11
CA LEU A 144 -11.10 -10.51 2.82
C LEU A 144 -12.49 -9.98 2.41
N SER A 145 -13.56 -10.69 2.76
CA SER A 145 -14.95 -10.27 2.49
C SER A 145 -15.21 -8.84 2.97
N TYR A 146 -15.96 -8.06 2.19
CA TYR A 146 -16.32 -6.66 2.48
C TYR A 146 -15.14 -5.69 2.63
N ALA A 147 -13.91 -6.11 2.34
CA ALA A 147 -12.78 -5.21 2.35
C ALA A 147 -12.85 -4.22 1.18
N SER A 148 -12.55 -2.96 1.44
CA SER A 148 -12.53 -1.90 0.43
C SER A 148 -11.08 -1.57 0.08
N LEU A 149 -10.74 -1.62 -1.20
CA LEU A 149 -9.46 -1.11 -1.72
C LEU A 149 -9.71 0.26 -2.37
N ARG A 150 -8.79 1.21 -2.14
CA ARG A 150 -8.79 2.51 -2.83
C ARG A 150 -7.39 2.86 -3.28
N LEU A 151 -7.16 2.84 -4.60
CA LEU A 151 -5.94 3.37 -5.18
C LEU A 151 -6.01 4.90 -5.22
N ARG A 152 -4.87 5.56 -5.09
CA ARG A 152 -4.76 7.01 -5.21
C ARG A 152 -4.42 7.39 -6.65
N GLY A 153 -4.77 8.61 -7.05
CA GLY A 153 -4.29 9.18 -8.30
C GLY A 153 -3.04 10.00 -8.06
N GLU A 154 -2.02 9.83 -8.91
CA GLU A 154 -0.81 10.64 -8.94
C GLU A 154 -0.84 11.60 -10.13
N LEU A 155 -0.44 12.84 -9.90
CA LEU A 155 -0.34 13.86 -10.93
C LEU A 155 0.84 13.56 -11.88
N ALA A 156 0.77 14.05 -13.12
CA ALA A 156 1.81 13.82 -14.13
C ALA A 156 3.17 14.48 -13.81
N ASP A 157 3.17 15.52 -12.98
CA ASP A 157 4.36 16.17 -12.42
C ASP A 157 4.90 15.45 -11.17
N GLY A 158 4.22 14.38 -10.75
CA GLY A 158 4.56 13.56 -9.59
C GLY A 158 3.86 14.02 -8.32
N GLY A 159 3.48 13.07 -7.48
CA GLY A 159 2.89 13.31 -6.18
C GLY A 159 1.35 13.35 -6.17
N PRO A 160 0.77 13.34 -4.95
CA PRO A 160 -0.65 13.15 -4.77
C PRO A 160 -1.45 14.39 -5.17
N THR A 161 -2.72 14.20 -5.51
CA THR A 161 -3.62 15.32 -5.87
C THR A 161 -3.94 16.27 -4.71
N GLY A 162 -3.74 15.83 -3.46
CA GLY A 162 -4.16 16.55 -2.25
C GLY A 162 -5.68 16.68 -2.09
N ILE A 163 -6.47 15.98 -2.91
CA ILE A 163 -7.93 16.06 -2.92
C ILE A 163 -8.50 14.78 -2.32
N VAL A 164 -9.42 14.94 -1.36
CA VAL A 164 -10.23 13.85 -0.80
C VAL A 164 -11.68 14.11 -1.18
N LEU A 165 -12.27 13.15 -1.88
CA LEU A 165 -13.68 13.16 -2.24
C LEU A 165 -14.44 12.24 -1.30
N ILE A 166 -15.59 12.72 -0.82
CA ILE A 166 -16.49 11.94 0.04
C ILE A 166 -17.78 11.73 -0.75
N GLY A 167 -18.12 10.47 -0.98
CA GLY A 167 -19.23 10.05 -1.83
C GLY A 167 -18.76 9.35 -3.11
N ASP A 168 -19.72 8.89 -3.90
CA ASP A 168 -19.50 8.03 -5.06
C ASP A 168 -20.05 8.64 -6.34
N LEU A 169 -19.70 8.05 -7.49
CA LEU A 169 -20.26 8.38 -8.80
C LEU A 169 -20.91 7.14 -9.44
N PRO A 170 -22.15 6.80 -9.05
CA PRO A 170 -22.83 5.61 -9.55
C PRO A 170 -22.94 5.59 -11.08
N GLY A 171 -22.69 4.42 -11.68
CA GLY A 171 -22.73 4.20 -13.13
C GLY A 171 -21.57 4.83 -13.90
N LYS A 172 -20.61 5.47 -13.21
CA LYS A 172 -19.38 6.02 -13.80
C LYS A 172 -18.16 5.39 -13.17
N CYS A 173 -18.07 5.47 -11.84
CA CYS A 173 -17.02 4.89 -11.02
C CYS A 173 -17.67 4.20 -9.82
N ASP A 174 -18.07 2.96 -10.02
CA ASP A 174 -18.73 2.15 -9.00
C ASP A 174 -17.68 1.65 -7.99
N SER A 175 -17.70 2.28 -6.82
CA SER A 175 -16.67 2.13 -5.79
C SER A 175 -17.02 1.00 -4.82
N GLU A 176 -17.00 -0.22 -5.33
CA GLU A 176 -17.42 -1.41 -4.61
C GLU A 176 -16.44 -1.84 -3.52
N SER A 177 -16.97 -2.53 -2.52
CA SER A 177 -16.18 -3.35 -1.58
C SER A 177 -16.20 -4.80 -2.04
N ALA A 178 -15.24 -5.59 -1.56
CA ALA A 178 -15.18 -7.00 -1.88
C ALA A 178 -16.50 -7.72 -1.51
N PRO A 179 -17.01 -8.63 -2.36
CA PRO A 179 -18.24 -9.36 -2.07
C PRO A 179 -18.07 -10.35 -0.91
N SER A 180 -19.17 -10.92 -0.42
CA SER A 180 -19.18 -11.92 0.66
C SER A 180 -18.33 -13.16 0.34
N GLU A 181 -18.17 -13.47 -0.94
CA GLU A 181 -17.45 -14.65 -1.44
C GLU A 181 -15.95 -14.41 -1.61
N PHE A 182 -15.44 -13.20 -1.31
CA PHE A 182 -14.01 -12.86 -1.41
C PHE A 182 -13.20 -13.46 -0.24
N THR A 183 -13.37 -14.76 -0.01
CA THR A 183 -12.84 -15.50 1.14
C THR A 183 -11.84 -16.58 0.77
N THR A 184 -11.72 -16.91 -0.52
CA THR A 184 -10.86 -18.00 -1.00
C THR A 184 -9.91 -17.52 -2.09
N LYS A 185 -8.83 -18.27 -2.29
CA LYS A 185 -7.88 -18.02 -3.37
C LYS A 185 -8.57 -18.06 -4.73
N GLY A 186 -8.26 -17.09 -5.60
CA GLY A 186 -8.84 -16.93 -6.93
C GLY A 186 -10.20 -16.21 -6.95
N ALA A 187 -10.81 -15.92 -5.79
CA ALA A 187 -11.98 -15.04 -5.75
C ALA A 187 -11.59 -13.66 -6.28
N SER A 188 -12.43 -13.03 -7.10
CA SER A 188 -12.13 -11.72 -7.68
C SER A 188 -13.37 -10.84 -7.81
N TYR A 189 -13.14 -9.54 -7.85
CA TYR A 189 -14.17 -8.53 -8.11
C TYR A 189 -13.56 -7.33 -8.85
N GLU A 190 -14.43 -6.52 -9.43
CA GLU A 190 -14.05 -5.25 -10.06
C GLU A 190 -14.53 -4.10 -9.18
N THR A 191 -13.74 -3.02 -9.16
CA THR A 191 -14.07 -1.80 -8.41
C THR A 191 -13.44 -0.59 -9.09
N CYS A 192 -13.86 0.60 -8.67
CA CYS A 192 -13.32 1.85 -9.14
C CYS A 192 -12.90 2.75 -7.97
N SER A 193 -11.72 3.37 -8.10
CA SER A 193 -11.29 4.44 -7.22
C SER A 193 -11.46 5.78 -7.92
N LEU A 194 -12.12 6.71 -7.23
CA LEU A 194 -12.33 8.07 -7.72
C LEU A 194 -11.21 8.97 -7.22
N SER A 195 -10.53 9.64 -8.15
CA SER A 195 -9.59 10.73 -7.84
C SER A 195 -9.99 11.98 -8.62
N ALA A 196 -9.46 13.14 -8.24
CA ALA A 196 -9.70 14.38 -8.97
C ALA A 196 -8.53 15.33 -8.84
N THR A 197 -8.44 16.26 -9.78
CA THR A 197 -7.39 17.29 -9.84
C THR A 197 -7.99 18.63 -10.28
N LYS A 198 -7.37 19.74 -9.87
CA LYS A 198 -7.61 21.09 -10.42
C LYS A 198 -6.47 21.58 -11.31
N THR A 199 -5.40 20.81 -11.39
CA THR A 199 -4.11 21.23 -11.94
C THR A 199 -3.72 20.28 -13.07
N THR A 200 -2.54 19.68 -12.96
CA THR A 200 -1.98 18.70 -13.87
C THR A 200 -2.89 17.47 -13.95
N PRO A 201 -3.01 16.82 -15.13
CA PRO A 201 -3.68 15.53 -15.26
C PRO A 201 -3.14 14.48 -14.29
N ILE A 202 -4.01 13.55 -13.88
CA ILE A 202 -3.60 12.33 -13.21
C ILE A 202 -3.02 11.39 -14.27
N ALA A 203 -1.80 10.90 -14.05
CA ALA A 203 -1.07 10.04 -15.00
C ALA A 203 -0.80 8.64 -14.45
N ALA A 204 -0.99 8.43 -13.15
CA ALA A 204 -0.83 7.11 -12.56
C ALA A 204 -1.86 6.83 -11.47
N ALA A 205 -2.10 5.55 -11.24
CA ALA A 205 -2.73 5.03 -10.04
C ALA A 205 -1.64 4.52 -9.10
N SER A 206 -1.75 4.79 -7.80
CA SER A 206 -0.78 4.38 -6.79
C SER A 206 -1.40 3.50 -5.72
N PHE A 207 -0.63 2.48 -5.33
CA PHE A 207 -0.81 1.74 -4.09
C PHE A 207 0.31 2.12 -3.12
N ASP A 208 -0.09 2.78 -2.03
CA ASP A 208 0.79 3.34 -0.99
C ASP A 208 0.49 2.75 0.40
N GLU A 209 -0.36 1.71 0.49
CA GLU A 209 -0.77 1.15 1.77
C GLU A 209 0.32 0.29 2.43
N GLY A 210 0.57 0.57 3.70
CA GLY A 210 1.55 -0.13 4.53
C GLY A 210 2.94 0.53 4.51
N ASP A 211 3.67 0.39 5.61
CA ASP A 211 4.93 1.11 5.86
C ASP A 211 5.99 0.94 4.76
N ALA A 212 5.99 -0.21 4.09
CA ALA A 212 6.94 -0.46 3.00
C ALA A 212 6.62 0.30 1.70
N TYR A 213 5.36 0.71 1.50
CA TYR A 213 4.89 1.32 0.24
C TYR A 213 4.64 2.82 0.35
N SER A 214 4.51 3.37 1.56
CA SER A 214 4.16 4.78 1.76
C SER A 214 5.13 5.77 1.12
N ASP A 215 6.44 5.47 1.15
CA ASP A 215 7.49 6.31 0.57
C ASP A 215 7.85 5.93 -0.87
N SER A 216 7.42 4.74 -1.31
CA SER A 216 7.76 4.16 -2.60
C SER A 216 6.59 3.32 -3.09
N PRO A 217 5.49 3.97 -3.53
CA PRO A 217 4.30 3.26 -3.94
C PRO A 217 4.54 2.43 -5.20
N VAL A 218 3.71 1.40 -5.39
CA VAL A 218 3.59 0.76 -6.70
C VAL A 218 2.71 1.65 -7.57
N LEU A 219 3.16 1.92 -8.79
CA LEU A 219 2.50 2.83 -9.73
C LEU A 219 2.04 2.08 -10.98
N TRP A 220 0.80 2.30 -11.40
CA TRP A 220 0.33 1.96 -12.74
C TRP A 220 0.20 3.21 -13.58
N THR A 221 0.97 3.29 -14.66
CA THR A 221 0.97 4.43 -15.59
C THR A 221 0.24 4.09 -16.88
N SER A 222 -0.58 5.03 -17.36
CA SER A 222 -1.25 4.97 -18.68
C SER A 222 -0.33 5.30 -19.83
#